data_AF-A0A256FND2-F1
#
_entry.id   AF-A0A256FND2-F1
#
_cell.length_a   1.000
_cell.length_b   1.000
_cell.length_c   1.000
_cell.angle_alpha   90.00
_cell.angle_beta   90.00
_cell.angle_gamma   90.00
#
_symmetry.space_group_name_H-M   'P 1'
#
loop_
_entity.id
_entity.type
_entity.pdbx_description
1 polymer ?
#
loop_
_entity_poly.entity_id
_entity_poly.type
_entity_poly.pdbx_seq_one_letter_code
_entity_poly.pdbx_strand_id
1 'polypeptide(L)' 'MGILPNMDELRSTCARMEQRYLLNPSVETSYRRVSERFAADLADERDILLSRCAALMTIKFLIEERAL' A
#
# COMPACT_ATOMS: atom_id res chain seq x y z
N MET A 1 9.38 -23.95 -4.14
CA MET A 1 8.49 -23.56 -3.03
C MET A 1 8.44 -22.05 -2.99
N GLY A 2 7.33 -21.45 -3.40
CA GLY A 2 7.17 -20.00 -3.25
C GLY A 2 7.07 -19.68 -1.77
N ILE A 3 8.05 -18.97 -1.23
CA ILE A 3 7.96 -18.42 0.13
C ILE A 3 6.87 -17.35 0.04
N LEU A 4 5.63 -17.71 0.41
CA LEU A 4 4.61 -16.69 0.60
C LEU A 4 5.14 -15.75 1.68
N PRO A 5 5.23 -14.44 1.41
CA PRO A 5 5.64 -13.49 2.44
C PRO A 5 4.71 -13.65 3.65
N ASN A 6 5.29 -13.73 4.84
CA ASN A 6 4.48 -13.81 6.05
C ASN A 6 3.70 -12.48 6.21
N MET A 7 2.55 -12.53 6.88
CA MET A 7 1.72 -11.37 7.15
C MET A 7 2.49 -10.24 7.82
N ASP A 8 3.43 -10.57 8.71
CA ASP A 8 4.29 -9.59 9.39
C ASP A 8 5.26 -8.89 8.44
N GLU A 9 5.75 -9.59 7.41
CA GLU A 9 6.63 -9.03 6.39
C GLU A 9 5.87 -8.09 5.47
N LEU A 10 4.62 -8.44 5.12
CA LEU A 10 3.73 -7.58 4.36
C LEU A 10 3.39 -6.30 5.12
N ARG A 11 3.01 -6.41 6.40
CA ARG A 11 2.76 -5.24 7.26
C ARG A 11 3.99 -4.35 7.36
N SER A 12 5.15 -4.94 7.62
CA SER A 12 6.42 -4.21 7.72
C SER A 12 6.77 -3.50 6.41
N THR A 13 6.53 -4.15 5.28
CA THR A 13 6.79 -3.56 3.95
C THR A 13 5.86 -2.39 3.68
N CYS A 14 4.55 -2.58 3.88
CA CYS A 14 3.57 -1.51 3.70
C CYS A 14 3.89 -0.32 4.64
N ALA A 15 4.22 -0.55 5.92
CA ALA A 15 4.60 0.53 6.85
C ALA A 15 5.85 1.32 6.40
N ARG A 16 6.91 0.63 5.95
CA ARG A 16 8.12 1.30 5.41
C ARG A 16 7.81 2.13 4.16
N MET A 17 6.93 1.62 3.29
CA MET A 17 6.54 2.32 2.07
C MET A 17 5.64 3.52 2.37
N GLU A 18 4.70 3.40 3.30
CA GLU A 18 3.85 4.50 3.75
C GLU A 18 4.70 5.67 4.26
N GLN A 19 5.64 5.39 5.16
CA GLN A 19 6.57 6.40 5.69
C GLN A 19 7.43 7.06 4.60
N ARG A 20 7.76 6.33 3.54
CA ARG A 20 8.66 6.83 2.49
C ARG A 20 7.92 7.63 1.42
N TYR A 21 6.70 7.24 1.06
CA TYR A 21 6.02 7.75 -0.13
C TYR A 21 4.78 8.59 0.18
N LEU A 22 4.20 8.51 1.37
CA LEU A 22 3.03 9.31 1.75
C LEU A 22 3.44 10.60 2.47
N LEU A 23 4.35 11.36 1.85
CA LEU A 23 4.80 12.65 2.40
C LEU A 23 3.85 13.81 2.02
N ASN A 24 3.11 13.66 0.92
CA ASN A 24 2.13 14.64 0.48
C ASN A 24 0.75 14.34 1.12
N PRO A 25 0.16 15.27 1.91
CA PRO A 25 -1.11 15.04 2.61
C PRO A 25 -2.29 14.68 1.69
N SER A 26 -2.27 15.16 0.44
CA SER A 26 -3.34 14.86 -0.53
C SER A 26 -3.25 13.41 -1.04
N VAL A 27 -2.03 12.93 -1.27
CA VAL A 27 -1.73 11.54 -1.66
C VAL A 27 -2.02 10.61 -0.49
N GLU A 28 -1.61 10.97 0.72
CA GLU A 28 -1.91 10.22 1.95
C GLU A 28 -3.42 10.06 2.17
N THR A 29 -4.18 11.15 2.05
CA THR A 29 -5.64 11.12 2.19
C THR A 29 -6.28 10.20 1.15
N SER A 30 -5.80 10.25 -0.10
CA SER A 30 -6.30 9.41 -1.18
C SER A 30 -5.96 7.94 -0.96
N TYR A 31 -4.74 7.65 -0.53
CA TYR A 31 -4.30 6.30 -0.16
C TYR A 31 -5.11 5.73 1.01
N ARG A 32 -5.40 6.53 2.05
CA ARG A 32 -6.22 6.07 3.18
C ARG A 32 -7.63 5.70 2.73
N ARG A 33 -8.26 6.55 1.90
CA ARG A 33 -9.59 6.26 1.34
C ARG A 33 -9.62 4.98 0.49
N VAL A 34 -8.58 4.75 -0.32
CA VAL A 34 -8.53 3.52 -1.13
C VAL A 34 -8.27 2.28 -0.24
N SER A 35 -7.46 2.44 0.81
CA SER A 35 -7.20 1.38 1.79
C SER A 35 -8.46 0.98 2.57
N GLU A 36 -9.29 1.95 2.95
CA GLU A 36 -10.60 1.70 3.56
C GLU A 36 -11.53 0.92 2.61
N ARG A 37 -11.51 1.22 1.31
CA ARG A 37 -12.27 0.47 0.31
C ARG A 37 -11.78 -0.97 0.17
N PHE A 38 -10.47 -1.20 0.13
CA PHE A 38 -9.93 -2.56 0.13
C PHE A 38 -10.40 -3.37 1.35
N ALA A 39 -10.44 -2.75 2.54
CA ALA A 39 -10.94 -3.41 3.75
C ALA A 39 -12.45 -3.68 3.73
N ALA A 40 -13.23 -2.91 2.96
CA ALA A 40 -14.66 -3.14 2.78
C ALA A 40 -14.96 -4.21 1.71
N ASP A 41 -14.16 -4.25 0.65
CA ASP A 41 -14.38 -5.10 -0.52
C ASP A 41 -13.73 -6.50 -0.38
N LEU A 42 -12.69 -6.63 0.44
CA LEU A 42 -11.92 -7.87 0.62
C LEU A 42 -12.12 -8.44 2.02
N ALA A 43 -12.28 -9.77 2.09
CA ALA A 43 -12.45 -10.49 3.36
C ALA A 43 -11.14 -11.07 3.93
N ASP A 44 -10.14 -11.33 3.08
CA ASP A 44 -8.84 -11.86 3.50
C ASP A 44 -7.87 -10.71 3.83
N GLU A 45 -7.32 -10.74 5.04
CA GLU A 45 -6.36 -9.75 5.51
C GLU A 45 -5.10 -9.69 4.63
N ARG A 46 -4.67 -10.83 4.09
CA ARG A 46 -3.53 -10.89 3.17
C ARG A 46 -3.82 -10.12 1.89
N ASP A 47 -5.01 -10.30 1.32
CA ASP A 47 -5.40 -9.64 0.08
C ASP A 47 -5.53 -8.13 0.27
N ILE A 48 -5.99 -7.70 1.45
CA ILE A 48 -5.98 -6.28 1.85
C ILE A 48 -4.55 -5.74 1.89
N LEU A 49 -3.61 -6.44 2.55
CA LEU A 49 -2.22 -5.99 2.64
C LEU A 49 -1.53 -5.97 1.28
N LEU A 50 -1.77 -6.98 0.44
CA LEU A 50 -1.24 -7.03 -0.92
C LEU A 50 -1.76 -5.87 -1.77
N SER A 51 -3.06 -5.57 -1.69
CA SER A 51 -3.69 -4.46 -2.42
C SER A 51 -3.14 -3.11 -1.97
N ARG A 52 -2.94 -2.91 -0.67
CA ARG A 52 -2.28 -1.72 -0.11
C ARG A 52 -0.85 -1.56 -0.62
N CYS A 53 -0.07 -2.62 -0.57
CA CYS A 53 1.32 -2.60 -1.05
C CYS A 53 1.38 -2.37 -2.58
N ALA A 54 0.43 -2.89 -3.36
CA ALA A 54 0.31 -2.57 -4.79
C ALA A 54 -0.02 -1.09 -5.03
N ALA A 55 -0.95 -0.50 -4.27
CA ALA A 55 -1.25 0.92 -4.34
C ALA A 55 -0.01 1.79 -4.01
N LEU A 56 0.76 1.42 -3.00
CA LEU A 56 2.01 2.10 -2.64
C LEU A 56 3.06 2.00 -3.75
N MET A 57 3.13 0.88 -4.48
CA MET A 57 4.02 0.74 -5.64
C MET A 57 3.60 1.66 -6.79
N THR A 58 2.30 1.82 -7.04
CA THR A 58 1.80 2.79 -8.01
C THR A 58 2.15 4.22 -7.59
N ILE A 59 1.97 4.57 -6.31
CA ILE A 59 2.34 5.89 -5.78
C ILE A 59 3.84 6.13 -5.96
N LYS A 60 4.69 5.16 -5.61
CA LYS A 60 6.13 5.21 -5.84
C LYS A 60 6.44 5.51 -7.31
N PHE A 61 5.83 4.75 -8.24
CA PHE A 61 6.03 4.94 -9.67
C PHE A 61 5.65 6.36 -10.12
N LEU A 62 4.50 6.87 -9.68
CA LEU A 62 4.05 8.21 -10.03
C LEU A 62 4.97 9.31 -9.47
N ILE A 63 5.52 9.13 -8.27
CA ILE A 63 6.53 10.03 -7.69
C ILE A 63 7.83 9.99 -8.52
N GLU A 64 8.29 8.80 -8.90
CA GLU A 64 9.50 8.62 -9.72
C GLU A 64 9.34 9.27 -11.11
N GLU A 65 8.14 9.21 -11.69
CA GLU A 65 7.77 9.88 -12.96
C GLU A 65 7.45 11.38 -12.81
N ARG A 66 7.54 11.96 -11.60
CA ARG A 66 7.19 13.37 -11.29
C ARG A 66 5.74 13.73 -11.65
N ALA A 67 4.83 12.76 -11.58
CA ALA A 67 3.41 12.94 -11.79
C ALA A 67 2.64 13.30 -10.50
N LEU A 68 3.34 13.37 -9.36
CA LEU A 68 2.83 13.70 -8.01
C LEU A 68 3.81 14.59 -7.23
#